data_AF-A0A142B9X6-F1
#
_entry.id   AF-A0A142B9X6-F1
#
_cell.length_a   1.000
_cell.length_b   1.000
_cell.length_c   1.000
_cell.angle_alpha   90.00
_cell.angle_beta   90.00
_cell.angle_gamma   90.00
#
_symmetry.space_group_name_H-M   'P 1'
#
loop_
_entity.id
_entity.type
_entity.pdbx_description
1 polymer ?
#
loop_
_entity_poly.entity_id
_entity_poly.type
_entity_poly.pdbx_seq_one_letter_code
_entity_poly.pdbx_strand_id
1 'polypeptide(L)'
;MTITAVQFNGSSTHAGQIENWMNGGEEPPEDSIHTRDIGFLHIETLEGTMEASPSDWIIKGVNGEFYPCKRDIFEKTYEPAE
;
A
#
# COMPACT_ATOMS: atom_id res chain seq x y z
N MET A 1 -17.56 0.36 -6.55
CA MET A 1 -16.26 0.11 -7.21
C MET A 1 -15.40 -0.60 -6.19
N THR A 2 -14.91 -1.79 -6.49
CA THR A 2 -14.06 -2.54 -5.56
C THR A 2 -12.63 -2.12 -5.81
N ILE A 3 -11.99 -1.59 -4.77
CA ILE A 3 -10.55 -1.36 -4.74
C ILE A 3 -9.88 -2.49 -3.98
N THR A 4 -8.57 -2.56 -4.09
CA THR A 4 -7.75 -3.47 -3.31
C THR A 4 -6.74 -2.64 -2.55
N ALA A 5 -6.53 -2.94 -1.27
CA ALA A 5 -5.65 -2.15 -0.42
C ALA A 5 -4.88 -3.05 0.54
N VAL A 6 -3.60 -2.77 0.72
CA VAL A 6 -2.76 -3.44 1.72
C VAL A 6 -2.16 -2.40 2.64
N GLN A 7 -2.17 -2.67 3.95
CA GLN A 7 -1.54 -1.79 4.93
C GLN A 7 -0.02 -2.01 4.94
N PHE A 8 0.73 -0.94 4.71
CA PHE A 8 2.19 -0.98 4.79
C PHE A 8 2.65 -1.13 6.25
N ASN A 9 3.41 -2.17 6.55
CA ASN A 9 3.85 -2.47 7.91
C ASN A 9 5.14 -1.75 8.34
N GLY A 10 5.78 -0.98 7.45
CA GLY A 10 7.02 -0.25 7.76
C GLY A 10 8.32 -1.01 7.49
N SER A 11 8.25 -2.30 7.14
CA SER A 11 9.45 -3.14 6.96
C SER A 11 9.97 -3.16 5.52
N SER A 12 11.28 -3.37 5.36
CA SER A 12 11.95 -3.49 4.05
C SER A 12 11.42 -4.66 3.22
N THR A 13 11.07 -5.78 3.87
CA THR A 13 10.52 -6.94 3.15
C THR A 13 9.16 -6.61 2.58
N HIS A 14 8.30 -5.98 3.38
CA HIS A 14 6.96 -5.63 2.93
C HIS A 14 6.99 -4.54 1.86
N ALA A 15 7.92 -3.58 1.98
CA ALA A 15 8.19 -2.60 0.91
C ALA A 15 8.52 -3.30 -0.42
N GLY A 16 9.46 -4.24 -0.42
CA GLY A 16 9.81 -5.00 -1.63
C GLY A 16 8.64 -5.82 -2.21
N GLN A 17 7.77 -6.37 -1.36
CA GLN A 17 6.57 -7.08 -1.81
C GLN A 17 5.54 -6.13 -2.43
N ILE A 18 5.34 -4.95 -1.84
CA ILE A 18 4.48 -3.89 -2.38
C ILE A 18 5.06 -3.39 -3.72
N GLU A 19 6.37 -3.20 -3.82
CA GLU A 19 7.04 -2.85 -5.09
C GLU A 19 6.80 -3.91 -6.16
N ASN A 20 6.93 -5.20 -5.82
CA ASN A 20 6.62 -6.30 -6.74
C ASN A 20 5.15 -6.24 -7.20
N TRP A 21 4.22 -5.99 -6.29
CA TRP A 21 2.80 -5.85 -6.60
C TRP A 21 2.50 -4.68 -7.53
N MET A 22 3.18 -3.55 -7.33
CA MET A 22 3.10 -2.37 -8.21
C MET A 22 3.63 -2.67 -9.62
N ASN A 23 4.60 -3.58 -9.74
CA ASN A 23 5.16 -4.04 -11.02
C ASN A 23 4.38 -5.21 -11.66
N GLY A 24 3.15 -5.47 -11.21
CA GLY A 24 2.27 -6.51 -11.77
C GLY A 24 2.45 -7.89 -11.16
N GLY A 25 3.19 -8.00 -10.06
CA GLY A 25 3.30 -9.21 -9.26
C GLY A 25 2.05 -9.47 -8.39
N GLU A 26 2.20 -10.43 -7.48
CA GLU A 26 1.16 -10.82 -6.53
C GLU A 26 0.96 -9.78 -5.42
N GLU A 27 -0.26 -9.75 -4.87
CA GLU A 27 -0.60 -8.92 -3.72
C GLU A 27 0.24 -9.33 -2.50
N PRO A 28 0.81 -8.37 -1.75
CA PRO A 28 1.56 -8.68 -0.56
C PRO A 28 0.65 -9.30 0.50
N PRO A 29 1.06 -10.41 1.14
CA PRO A 29 0.26 -11.04 2.18
C PRO A 29 0.18 -10.14 3.43
N GLU A 30 -0.99 -10.09 4.07
CA GLU A 30 -1.20 -9.26 5.27
C GLU A 30 -0.25 -9.62 6.42
N ASP A 31 0.03 -10.92 6.59
CA ASP A 31 0.94 -11.45 7.63
C ASP A 31 2.41 -11.53 7.13
N SER A 32 2.84 -10.59 6.31
CA SER A 32 4.22 -10.52 5.83
C SER A 32 5.21 -10.39 6.99
N ILE A 33 6.29 -11.19 6.94
CA ILE A 33 7.36 -11.16 7.95
C ILE A 33 7.89 -9.73 8.08
N HIS A 34 7.76 -9.18 9.29
CA HIS A 34 8.33 -7.88 9.61
C HIS A 34 9.84 -8.03 9.82
N THR A 35 10.64 -7.51 8.88
CA THR A 35 12.10 -7.57 8.95
C THR A 35 12.70 -6.31 9.58
N ARG A 36 13.22 -5.39 8.75
CA ARG A 36 13.86 -4.15 9.21
C ARG A 36 12.95 -2.96 8.91
N ASP A 37 12.74 -2.09 9.89
CA ASP A 37 12.08 -0.79 9.67
C ASP A 37 12.84 0.09 8.66
N ILE A 38 12.12 0.60 7.67
CA ILE A 38 12.62 1.55 6.67
C ILE A 38 12.01 2.95 6.78
N GLY A 39 11.01 3.13 7.65
CA GLY A 39 10.39 4.43 7.94
C GLY A 39 9.40 4.92 6.88
N PHE A 40 9.75 4.89 5.59
CA PHE A 40 8.86 5.32 4.50
C PHE A 40 9.02 4.47 3.25
N LEU A 41 7.94 4.32 2.47
CA LEU A 41 7.91 3.73 1.14
C LEU A 41 7.55 4.81 0.12
N HIS A 42 8.34 4.95 -0.95
CA HIS A 42 8.04 5.85 -2.06
C HIS A 42 7.18 5.15 -3.10
N ILE A 43 6.11 5.82 -3.52
CA ILE A 43 5.15 5.30 -4.50
C ILE A 43 5.05 6.30 -5.64
N GLU A 44 5.29 5.85 -6.87
CA GLU A 44 5.09 6.65 -8.06
C GLU A 44 3.59 6.68 -8.41
N THR A 45 2.98 7.86 -8.30
CA THR A 45 1.57 8.11 -8.62
C THR A 45 1.45 9.03 -9.83
N LEU A 46 0.23 9.22 -10.35
CA LEU A 46 -0.03 10.19 -11.42
C LEU A 46 0.24 11.64 -11.01
N GLU A 47 0.21 11.94 -9.70
CA GLU A 47 0.48 13.27 -9.16
C GLU A 47 1.97 13.46 -8.79
N GLY A 48 2.79 12.42 -9.00
CA GLY A 48 4.21 12.37 -8.66
C GLY A 48 4.53 11.33 -7.58
N THR A 49 5.77 11.36 -7.08
CA THR A 49 6.22 10.45 -6.01
C THR A 49 5.60 10.86 -4.68
N MET A 50 4.91 9.93 -4.03
CA MET A 50 4.30 10.11 -2.70
C MET A 50 4.95 9.19 -1.67
N GLU A 51 4.85 9.57 -0.39
CA GLU A 51 5.42 8.83 0.73
C GLU A 51 4.34 8.11 1.55
N ALA A 52 4.51 6.81 1.73
CA ALA A 52 3.72 6.00 2.65
C ALA A 52 4.50 5.75 3.94
N SER A 53 3.89 6.05 5.08
CA SER A 53 4.40 5.73 6.41
C SER A 53 3.88 4.36 6.87
N PRO A 54 4.51 3.71 7.87
CA PRO A 54 3.94 2.55 8.53
C PRO A 54 2.50 2.81 8.96
N SER A 55 1.61 1.84 8.76
CA SER A 55 0.16 1.91 8.95
C SER A 55 -0.63 2.65 7.85
N ASP A 56 0.02 3.27 6.87
CA ASP A 56 -0.69 3.79 5.71
C ASP A 56 -1.14 2.64 4.79
N TRP A 57 -2.27 2.84 4.13
CA TRP A 57 -2.80 1.92 3.14
C TRP A 57 -2.23 2.23 1.77
N ILE A 58 -1.78 1.18 1.07
CA ILE A 58 -1.40 1.25 -0.33
C ILE A 58 -2.58 0.74 -1.13
N ILE A 59 -3.23 1.63 -1.86
CA ILE A 59 -4.45 1.33 -2.61
C ILE A 59 -4.09 1.10 -4.06
N LYS A 60 -4.62 0.00 -4.62
CA LYS A 60 -4.71 -0.26 -6.06
C LYS A 60 -6.09 0.15 -6.55
N GLY A 61 -6.13 1.22 -7.34
CA GLY A 61 -7.33 1.70 -8.02
C GLY A 61 -7.79 0.76 -9.14
N VAL A 62 -9.00 0.99 -9.64
CA VAL A 62 -9.64 0.14 -10.67
C VAL A 62 -8.88 0.12 -12.01
N ASN A 63 -8.09 1.15 -12.32
CA ASN A 63 -7.25 1.20 -13.52
C ASN A 63 -5.82 0.68 -13.29
N GLY A 64 -5.53 0.11 -12.12
CA GLY A 64 -4.20 -0.36 -11.75
C GLY A 64 -3.26 0.73 -11.23
N GLU A 65 -3.77 1.93 -10.98
CA GLU A 65 -3.03 3.03 -10.35
C GLU A 65 -2.79 2.74 -8.87
N PHE A 66 -1.62 3.12 -8.35
CA PHE A 66 -1.28 2.97 -6.93
C PHE A 66 -1.13 4.32 -6.25
N TYR A 67 -1.60 4.42 -5.00
CA TYR A 67 -1.40 5.61 -4.17
C TYR A 67 -1.47 5.27 -2.68
N PRO A 68 -0.72 6.02 -1.84
CA PRO A 68 -0.82 5.89 -0.39
C PRO A 68 -2.04 6.63 0.15
N CYS A 69 -2.64 6.10 1.20
CA CYS A 69 -3.76 6.70 1.93
C CYS A 69 -3.56 6.53 3.43
N LYS A 70 -3.67 7.63 4.18
CA LYS A 70 -3.54 7.59 5.65
C LYS A 70 -4.65 6.72 6.24
N ARG A 71 -4.32 5.95 7.28
CA ARG A 71 -5.27 5.07 7.98
C ARG A 71 -6.58 5.76 8.35
N ASP A 72 -6.50 6.91 9.02
CA ASP A 72 -7.69 7.65 9.46
C ASP A 72 -8.57 8.14 8.30
N ILE A 73 -7.98 8.36 7.12
CA ILE A 73 -8.72 8.76 5.91
C ILE A 73 -9.33 7.52 5.27
N PHE A 74 -8.56 6.43 5.17
CA PHE A 74 -9.01 5.18 4.59
C PHE A 74 -10.24 4.62 5.30
N GLU A 75 -10.16 4.48 6.63
CA GLU A 75 -11.24 3.95 7.48
C GLU A 75 -12.51 4.82 7.46
N LYS A 76 -12.40 6.10 7.11
CA LYS A 76 -13.56 7.01 6.97
C LYS A 76 -14.16 7.02 5.56
N THR A 77 -13.40 6.61 4.56
CA THR A 77 -13.75 6.78 3.14
C THR A 77 -14.15 5.46 2.50
N TYR A 78 -13.61 4.34 3.00
CA TYR A 78 -13.80 3.03 2.42
C TYR A 78 -14.42 2.08 3.45
N GLU A 79 -15.40 1.32 3.00
CA GLU A 79 -15.98 0.21 3.76
C GLU A 79 -15.46 -1.11 3.21
N PRO A 80 -15.30 -2.16 4.04
CA PRO A 80 -14.95 -3.48 3.57
C PRO A 80 -15.95 -3.97 2.52
N ALA A 81 -15.46 -4.59 1.46
CA ALA A 81 -16.33 -5.29 0.52
C ALA A 81 -16.80 -6.62 1.16
N GLU A 82 -18.11 -6.91 1.06
CA GLU A 82 -18.69 -8.23 1.40
C GLU A 82 -18.33 -9.32 0.38
#